data_AF-A0AAN9APP3-F1
#
_entry.id   AF-A0AAN9APP3-F1
#
_cell.length_a   1.000
_cell.length_b   1.000
_cell.length_c   1.000
_cell.angle_alpha   90.00
_cell.angle_beta   90.00
_cell.angle_gamma   90.00
#
_symmetry.space_group_name_H-M   'P 1'
#
loop_
_entity.id
_entity.type
_entity.pdbx_description
1 polymer ?
#
loop_
_entity_poly.entity_id
_entity_poly.type
_entity_poly.pdbx_seq_one_letter_code
_entity_poly.pdbx_strand_id
1 'polypeptide(L)'
;MPRLSAIDRERAIGRLQAGNRPTAIANVMGVATSTICRLWTRFQASGSTRDGARSGRPRVTTARQDRVIYRQHLRQPFLPTTETSRNTANRLVRSMRDRCQALVNANGGHTRY
;
A
#
# COMPACT_ATOMS: atom_id res chain seq x y z
N MET A 1 -8.29 -1.04 23.30
CA MET A 1 -8.11 0.36 23.72
C MET A 1 -9.17 1.23 23.06
N PRO A 2 -9.89 2.07 23.82
CA PRO A 2 -10.82 3.05 23.25
C PRO A 2 -10.09 3.98 22.29
N ARG A 3 -10.69 4.28 21.13
CA ARG A 3 -10.17 5.29 20.21
C ARG A 3 -10.77 6.64 20.61
N LEU A 4 -9.95 7.71 20.68
CA LEU A 4 -10.49 9.07 20.80
C LEU A 4 -11.44 9.32 19.63
N SER A 5 -12.61 9.88 19.93
CA SER A 5 -13.53 10.36 18.90
C SER A 5 -12.87 11.45 18.05
N ALA A 6 -13.40 11.72 16.86
CA ALA A 6 -12.86 12.79 16.01
C ALA A 6 -12.85 14.16 16.73
N ILE A 7 -13.93 14.45 17.47
CA ILE A 7 -14.08 15.68 18.26
C ILE A 7 -13.01 15.75 19.36
N ASP A 8 -12.76 14.63 20.04
CA ASP A 8 -11.77 14.55 21.11
C ASP A 8 -10.34 14.73 20.60
N ARG A 9 -10.06 14.26 19.38
CA ARG A 9 -8.76 14.50 18.73
C ARG A 9 -8.55 15.97 18.41
N GLU A 10 -9.56 16.66 17.86
CA GLU A 10 -9.47 18.09 17.60
C GLU A 10 -9.29 18.90 18.89
N ARG A 11 -10.05 18.58 19.93
CA ARG A 11 -9.91 19.21 21.26
C ARG A 11 -8.53 18.98 21.86
N ALA A 12 -7.98 17.77 21.73
CA ALA A 12 -6.63 17.46 22.20
C ALA A 12 -5.56 18.25 21.43
N ILE A 13 -5.68 18.37 20.10
CA ILE A 13 -4.77 19.17 19.28
C ILE A 13 -4.85 20.66 19.64
N GLY A 14 -6.04 21.23 19.81
CA GLY A 14 -6.19 22.63 20.22
C GLY A 14 -5.52 22.90 21.57
N ARG A 15 -5.64 21.97 22.54
CA ARG A 15 -4.94 22.07 23.84
C ARG A 15 -3.42 21.98 23.70
N LEU A 16 -2.92 21.09 22.82
CA LEU A 16 -1.50 20.97 22.53
C LEU A 16 -0.93 22.25 21.90
N GLN A 17 -1.65 22.84 20.94
CA GLN A 17 -1.28 24.12 20.32
C GLN A 17 -1.27 25.27 21.34
N ALA A 18 -2.18 25.25 22.31
CA ALA A 18 -2.19 26.20 23.44
C ALA A 18 -1.09 25.93 24.49
N GLY A 19 -0.16 24.99 24.25
CA GLY A 19 0.99 24.74 25.13
C GLY A 19 0.71 23.81 26.32
N ASN A 20 -0.45 23.14 26.36
CA ASN A 20 -0.75 22.21 27.45
C ASN A 20 0.13 20.96 27.39
N ARG A 21 0.54 20.47 28.58
CA ARG A 21 1.33 19.23 28.69
C ARG A 21 0.52 18.01 28.24
N PRO A 22 1.08 17.09 27.43
CA PRO A 22 0.38 15.89 26.98
C PRO A 22 -0.18 15.02 28.11
N THR A 23 0.50 14.97 29.26
CA THR A 23 0.07 14.23 30.46
C THR A 23 -1.23 14.78 31.05
N ALA A 24 -1.37 16.11 31.14
CA ALA A 24 -2.58 16.74 31.63
C ALA A 24 -3.77 16.47 30.70
N ILE A 25 -3.55 16.53 29.38
CA ILE A 25 -4.57 16.23 28.37
C ILE A 25 -4.99 14.75 28.47
N ALA A 26 -4.02 13.85 28.61
CA ALA A 26 -4.28 12.42 28.73
C ALA A 26 -5.15 12.08 29.96
N ASN A 27 -4.85 12.71 31.11
CA ASN A 27 -5.62 12.55 32.34
C ASN A 27 -7.06 13.05 32.20
N VAL A 28 -7.26 14.24 31.61
CA VAL A 28 -8.60 14.81 31.37
C VAL A 28 -9.43 13.93 30.43
N MET A 29 -8.77 13.32 29.43
CA MET A 29 -9.44 12.54 28.39
C MET A 29 -9.51 11.04 28.71
N GLY A 30 -8.96 10.59 29.84
CA GLY A 30 -8.97 9.18 30.25
C GLY A 30 -8.20 8.24 29.31
N VAL A 31 -7.15 8.72 28.65
CA VAL A 31 -6.34 7.94 27.69
C VAL A 31 -4.88 7.88 28.11
N ALA A 32 -4.11 6.96 27.52
CA ALA A 32 -2.67 6.93 27.74
C ALA A 32 -1.99 8.16 27.14
N THR A 33 -0.97 8.71 27.82
CA THR A 33 -0.14 9.81 27.32
C THR A 33 0.46 9.51 25.94
N SER A 34 0.83 8.25 25.69
CA SER A 34 1.32 7.81 24.39
C SER A 34 0.32 8.01 23.25
N THR A 35 -0.99 7.95 23.53
CA THR A 35 -2.04 8.23 22.55
C THR A 35 -2.03 9.70 22.13
N ILE A 36 -1.86 10.63 23.08
CA ILE A 36 -1.75 12.07 22.83
C ILE A 36 -0.45 12.41 22.09
N CYS A 37 0.69 11.85 22.51
CA CYS A 37 1.96 12.06 21.81
C CYS A 37 1.91 11.58 20.36
N ARG A 38 1.37 10.38 20.10
CA ARG A 38 1.21 9.85 18.73
C ARG A 38 0.24 10.69 17.90
N LEU A 39 -0.81 11.23 18.52
CA LEU A 39 -1.72 12.15 17.86
C LEU A 39 -0.99 13.43 17.42
N TRP A 40 -0.19 14.03 18.31
CA TRP A 40 0.60 15.22 18.03
C TRP A 40 1.59 15.00 16.89
N THR A 41 2.39 13.92 16.94
CA THR A 41 3.36 13.61 15.88
C THR A 41 2.68 13.42 14.52
N ARG A 42 1.54 12.71 14.47
CA ARG A 42 0.78 12.57 13.21
C ARG A 42 0.28 13.90 12.71
N PHE A 43 -0.26 14.74 13.59
CA PHE A 43 -0.77 16.05 13.23
C PHE A 43 0.34 16.98 12.73
N GLN A 44 1.52 16.96 13.33
CA GLN A 44 2.68 17.71 12.82
C GLN A 44 3.11 17.23 11.42
N ALA A 45 2.97 15.94 11.12
CA ALA A 45 3.32 15.38 9.82
C ALA A 45 2.28 15.64 8.72
N SER A 46 0.98 15.59 9.04
CA SER A 46 -0.11 15.64 8.04
C SER A 46 -0.98 16.89 8.09
N GLY A 47 -0.90 17.68 9.17
CA GLY A 47 -1.82 18.79 9.46
C GLY A 47 -3.26 18.35 9.74
N SER A 48 -3.53 17.05 9.90
CA SER A 48 -4.88 16.50 9.99
C SER A 48 -5.05 15.55 11.17
N THR A 49 -6.21 15.63 11.84
CA THR A 49 -6.62 14.69 12.89
C THR A 49 -7.43 13.51 12.35
N ARG A 50 -7.75 13.53 11.06
CA ARG A 50 -8.49 12.45 10.40
C ARG A 50 -7.65 11.18 10.40
N ASP A 51 -8.33 10.06 10.46
CA ASP A 51 -7.66 8.78 10.33
C ASP A 51 -7.06 8.69 8.91
N GLY A 52 -5.77 8.36 8.83
CA GLY A 52 -5.10 8.16 7.55
C GLY A 52 -5.68 6.95 6.82
N ALA A 53 -5.67 7.00 5.49
CA ALA A 53 -6.01 5.84 4.68
C ALA A 53 -5.08 4.68 5.06
N ARG A 54 -5.66 3.52 5.36
CA ARG A 54 -4.89 2.32 5.61
C ARG A 54 -4.43 1.75 4.27
N SER A 55 -3.18 1.32 4.20
CA SER A 55 -2.76 0.46 3.10
C SER A 55 -3.60 -0.81 3.13
N GLY A 56 -4.28 -1.09 2.02
CA GLY A 56 -5.00 -2.35 1.84
C GLY A 56 -4.04 -3.51 1.59
N ARG A 57 -4.61 -4.71 1.36
CA ARG A 57 -3.82 -5.87 0.94
C ARG A 57 -3.13 -5.56 -0.39
N PRO A 58 -1.82 -5.82 -0.53
CA PRO A 58 -1.12 -5.67 -1.81
C PRO A 58 -1.79 -6.51 -2.89
N ARG A 59 -1.83 -6.00 -4.12
CA ARG A 59 -2.35 -6.74 -5.27
C ARG A 59 -1.42 -7.90 -5.61
N VAL A 60 -2.00 -9.07 -5.89
CA VAL A 60 -1.24 -10.25 -6.35
C VAL A 60 -0.78 -10.08 -7.79
N THR A 61 -1.57 -9.40 -8.61
CA THR A 61 -1.25 -9.13 -10.01
C THR A 61 -0.75 -7.70 -10.21
N THR A 62 0.19 -7.56 -11.14
CA THR A 62 0.67 -6.28 -11.66
C THR A 62 -0.24 -5.77 -12.77
N ALA A 63 -0.24 -4.46 -13.03
CA ALA A 63 -1.01 -3.87 -14.13
C ALA A 63 -0.65 -4.44 -15.52
N ARG A 64 0.57 -4.95 -15.72
CA ARG A 64 0.95 -5.66 -16.95
C ARG A 64 0.29 -7.03 -17.05
N GLN A 65 0.25 -7.78 -15.95
CA GLN A 65 -0.43 -9.07 -15.91
C GLN A 65 -1.93 -8.90 -16.14
N ASP A 66 -2.57 -7.90 -15.52
CA ASP A 66 -4.00 -7.63 -15.72
C ASP A 66 -4.35 -7.37 -17.19
N ARG A 67 -3.53 -6.58 -17.89
CA ARG A 67 -3.73 -6.32 -19.33
C ARG A 67 -3.61 -7.59 -20.18
N VAL A 68 -2.71 -8.50 -19.81
CA VAL A 68 -2.55 -9.79 -20.49
C VAL A 68 -3.78 -10.67 -20.24
N ILE A 69 -4.20 -10.79 -18.98
CA ILE A 69 -5.38 -11.57 -18.56
C ILE A 69 -6.61 -11.06 -19.32
N TYR A 70 -6.84 -9.74 -19.32
CA TYR A 70 -7.96 -9.12 -20.02
C TYR A 70 -7.96 -9.46 -21.52
N ARG A 71 -6.82 -9.28 -22.21
CA ARG A 71 -6.70 -9.60 -23.64
C ARG A 71 -6.89 -11.09 -23.94
N GLN A 72 -6.46 -11.97 -23.05
CA GLN A 72 -6.62 -13.40 -23.21
C GLN A 72 -8.10 -13.79 -23.18
N HIS A 73 -8.87 -13.27 -22.22
CA HIS A 73 -10.31 -13.52 -22.13
C HIS A 73 -11.13 -12.76 -23.19
N LEU A 74 -10.63 -11.68 -23.79
CA LEU A 74 -11.26 -11.10 -24.99
C LEU A 74 -11.13 -12.01 -26.22
N ARG A 75 -9.98 -12.68 -26.37
CA ARG A 75 -9.73 -13.59 -27.50
C ARG A 75 -10.39 -14.95 -27.31
N GLN A 76 -10.40 -15.44 -26.09
CA GLN A 76 -10.95 -16.73 -25.71
C GLN A 76 -11.84 -16.54 -24.46
N PRO A 77 -13.12 -16.16 -24.66
CA PRO A 77 -14.03 -15.83 -23.55
C PRO A 77 -14.19 -16.95 -22.52
N PHE A 78 -14.18 -18.20 -22.98
CA PHE A 78 -14.42 -19.39 -22.15
C PHE A 78 -13.13 -20.02 -21.59
N LEU A 79 -12.00 -19.32 -21.65
CA LEU A 79 -10.76 -19.84 -21.08
C LEU A 79 -10.89 -20.01 -19.55
N PRO A 80 -10.47 -21.14 -18.96
CA PRO A 80 -10.52 -21.33 -17.52
C PRO A 80 -9.55 -20.40 -16.79
N THR A 81 -9.96 -19.86 -15.63
CA THR A 81 -9.10 -19.01 -14.81
C THR A 81 -7.83 -19.74 -14.36
N THR A 82 -7.92 -21.04 -14.06
CA THR A 82 -6.76 -21.88 -13.69
C THR A 82 -5.70 -21.92 -14.78
N GLU A 83 -6.12 -21.89 -16.04
CA GLU A 83 -5.23 -21.86 -17.19
C GLU A 83 -4.57 -20.48 -17.32
N THR A 84 -5.33 -19.40 -17.16
CA THR A 84 -4.78 -18.04 -17.13
C THR A 84 -3.78 -17.83 -15.99
N SER A 85 -4.04 -18.37 -14.80
CA SER A 85 -3.10 -18.34 -13.67
C SER A 85 -1.81 -19.11 -13.99
N ARG A 86 -1.93 -20.34 -14.52
CA ARG A 86 -0.77 -21.16 -14.93
C ARG A 86 0.06 -20.46 -16.00
N ASN A 87 -0.60 -19.88 -17.00
CA ASN A 87 0.05 -19.14 -18.08
C ASN A 87 0.79 -17.90 -17.56
N THR A 88 0.20 -17.18 -16.60
CA THR A 88 0.84 -16.02 -15.97
C THR A 88 2.13 -16.40 -15.24
N ALA A 89 2.11 -17.50 -14.48
CA ALA A 89 3.29 -18.05 -13.81
C ALA A 89 4.35 -18.52 -14.82
N ASN A 90 3.94 -19.29 -15.83
CA ASN A 90 4.83 -19.78 -16.88
C ASN A 90 5.51 -18.65 -17.65
N ARG A 91 4.79 -17.57 -17.94
CA ARG A 91 5.35 -16.40 -18.63
C ARG A 91 6.42 -15.70 -17.80
N LEU A 92 6.25 -15.64 -16.48
CA LEU A 92 7.26 -15.11 -15.58
C LEU A 92 8.51 -15.98 -15.58
N VAL A 93 8.35 -17.30 -15.40
CA VAL A 93 9.46 -18.27 -15.41
C VAL A 93 10.24 -18.21 -16.72
N ARG A 94 9.55 -18.15 -17.85
CA ARG A 94 10.20 -18.06 -19.17
C ARG A 94 10.86 -16.72 -19.42
N SER A 95 10.42 -15.64 -18.78
CA SER A 95 10.95 -14.30 -19.05
C SER A 95 12.44 -14.13 -18.76
N MET A 96 13.00 -14.90 -17.83
CA MET A 96 14.44 -14.86 -17.55
C MET A 96 15.22 -15.65 -18.60
N ARG A 97 14.72 -16.84 -18.97
CA ARG A 97 15.29 -17.65 -20.05
C ARG A 97 15.31 -16.89 -21.38
N ASP A 98 14.21 -16.23 -21.74
CA ASP A 98 14.11 -15.45 -22.97
C ASP A 98 15.11 -14.28 -23.00
N ARG A 99 15.35 -13.64 -21.83
CA ARG A 99 16.34 -12.57 -21.68
C ARG A 99 17.77 -13.08 -21.81
N CYS A 100 18.11 -14.18 -21.13
CA CYS A 100 19.42 -14.81 -21.25
C CYS A 100 19.68 -15.26 -22.68
N GLN A 101 18.71 -15.91 -23.32
CA GLN A 101 18.85 -16.35 -24.71
C GLN A 101 19.01 -15.16 -25.66
N ALA A 102 18.30 -14.05 -25.42
CA ALA A 102 18.47 -12.84 -26.22
C ALA A 102 19.89 -12.27 -26.13
N LEU A 103 20.51 -12.27 -24.93
CA LEU A 103 21.89 -11.83 -24.74
C LEU A 103 22.89 -12.74 -25.46
N VAL A 104 22.71 -14.06 -25.33
CA VAL A 104 23.54 -15.05 -26.02
C VAL A 104 23.43 -14.87 -27.54
N ASN A 105 22.21 -14.74 -28.07
CA ASN A 105 21.98 -14.54 -29.50
C ASN A 105 22.56 -13.22 -30.02
N ALA A 106 22.65 -12.20 -29.15
CA ALA A 106 23.28 -10.93 -29.47
C ALA A 106 24.82 -10.97 -29.32
N ASN A 107 25.42 -12.11 -28.99
CA ASN A 107 26.85 -12.25 -28.64
C ASN A 107 27.29 -11.25 -27.54
N GLY A 108 26.41 -11.00 -26.56
CA GLY A 108 26.64 -10.00 -25.51
C GLY A 108 26.37 -8.56 -25.92
N GLY A 109 25.89 -8.31 -27.15
CA GLY A 109 25.46 -7.01 -27.63
C GLY A 109 24.14 -6.52 -27.03
N HIS A 110 23.71 -5.32 -27.42
CA HIS A 110 22.48 -4.72 -26.91
C HIS A 110 21.24 -5.53 -27.29
N THR A 111 20.40 -5.80 -26.30
CA THR A 111 19.10 -6.45 -26.50
C THR A 111 17.97 -5.46 -26.20
N ARG A 112 16.76 -5.75 -26.71
CA ARG A 112 15.55 -4.93 -26.43
C ARG A 112 15.07 -4.99 -24.97
N TYR A 113 15.74 -5.79 -24.14
CA TYR A 113 15.40 -6.06 -22.75
C TYR A 113 16.30 -5.29 -21.80
#